data_AF-A0A8C5C599-F1
#
_entry.id   AF-A0A8C5C599-F1
#
_cell.length_a   1.000
_cell.length_b   1.000
_cell.length_c   1.000
_cell.angle_alpha   90.00
_cell.angle_beta   90.00
_cell.angle_gamma   90.00
#
_symmetry.space_group_name_H-M   'P 1'
#
loop_
_entity.id
_entity.type
_entity.pdbx_description
1 polymer ?
#
loop_
_entity_poly.entity_id
_entity_poly.type
_entity_poly.pdbx_seq_one_letter_code
_entity_poly.pdbx_strand_id
1 'polypeptide(L)'
;MKLGLATVVCFLSCVWWSDGAPPTCYSRALGLGKETMSLLNKIHTYHRTKACAEVLPTIFIDIHNACITAKLRDILYVVLNHPDQQCKERPRIVLLKRKLENLYSIISRICYRDLVFFSDDCEAIDTGHITQSYGEDRLQLLVEER
;
A
#
# COMPACT_ATOMS: atom_id res chain seq x y z
N MET A 1 -20.25 45.80 -20.67
CA MET A 1 -20.59 44.36 -20.52
C MET A 1 -19.42 43.38 -20.76
N LYS A 2 -18.25 43.81 -21.26
CA LYS A 2 -17.11 42.90 -21.53
C LYS A 2 -16.13 42.71 -20.36
N LEU A 3 -16.11 43.64 -19.40
CA LEU A 3 -15.16 43.60 -18.27
C LEU A 3 -15.53 42.55 -17.21
N GLY A 4 -16.83 42.29 -17.00
CA GLY A 4 -17.32 41.31 -16.02
C GLY A 4 -17.19 39.85 -16.48
N LEU A 5 -17.16 39.59 -17.79
CA LEU A 5 -16.97 38.23 -18.30
C LEU A 5 -15.52 37.79 -18.16
N ALA A 6 -14.57 38.70 -18.41
CA ALA A 6 -13.14 38.42 -18.30
C ALA A 6 -12.71 38.12 -16.86
N THR A 7 -13.27 38.83 -15.88
CA THR A 7 -13.01 38.56 -14.46
C THR A 7 -13.59 37.21 -14.03
N VAL A 8 -14.83 36.89 -14.43
CA VAL A 8 -15.47 35.60 -14.12
C VAL A 8 -14.70 34.41 -14.72
N VAL A 9 -14.18 34.55 -15.95
CA VAL A 9 -13.36 33.52 -16.60
C VAL A 9 -12.01 33.33 -15.89
N CYS A 10 -11.33 34.40 -15.47
CA CYS A 10 -10.09 34.29 -14.69
C CYS A 10 -10.31 33.59 -13.34
N PHE A 11 -11.39 33.92 -12.61
CA PHE A 11 -11.70 33.25 -11.33
C PHE A 11 -12.03 31.76 -11.51
N LEU A 12 -12.76 31.38 -12.57
CA LEU A 12 -13.07 29.98 -12.87
C LEU A 12 -11.84 29.15 -13.25
N SER A 13 -10.83 29.78 -13.86
CA SER A 13 -9.58 29.11 -14.27
C SER A 13 -8.69 28.77 -13.07
N CYS A 14 -8.67 29.63 -12.04
CA CYS A 14 -7.88 29.42 -10.83
C CYS A 14 -8.46 28.33 -9.91
N VAL A 15 -9.79 28.11 -9.94
CA VAL A 15 -10.44 27.07 -9.11
C VAL A 15 -10.15 25.66 -9.64
N TRP A 16 -9.80 25.52 -10.92
CA TRP A 16 -9.58 24.21 -11.54
C TRP A 16 -8.18 23.62 -11.26
N TRP A 17 -7.28 24.39 -10.65
CA TRP A 17 -5.98 23.93 -10.18
C TRP A 17 -5.95 23.72 -8.66
N SER A 18 -7.06 23.23 -8.11
CA SER A 18 -7.03 22.58 -6.79
C SER A 18 -6.71 21.10 -6.93
N ASP A 19 -5.56 20.78 -7.55
CA ASP A 19 -4.92 19.49 -7.28
C ASP A 19 -4.37 19.60 -5.85
N GLY A 20 -5.25 19.26 -4.91
CA GLY A 20 -5.18 19.62 -3.51
C GLY A 20 -3.97 19.03 -2.82
N ALA A 21 -3.05 19.91 -2.41
CA ALA A 21 -1.84 19.67 -1.63
C ALA A 21 -0.81 18.70 -2.28
N PRO A 22 0.49 18.98 -2.17
CA PRO A 22 1.52 18.02 -2.56
C PRO A 22 1.31 16.71 -1.79
N PRO A 23 1.57 15.53 -2.40
CA PRO A 23 1.34 14.26 -1.74
C PRO A 23 2.13 14.19 -0.44
N THR A 24 1.42 14.00 0.67
CA THR A 24 2.03 13.74 1.97
C THR A 24 2.71 12.38 1.97
N CYS A 25 3.58 12.14 2.96
CA CYS A 25 4.23 10.84 3.13
C CYS A 25 3.19 9.71 3.17
N TYR A 26 2.12 9.93 3.95
CA TYR A 26 0.98 9.02 4.06
C TYR A 26 0.30 8.75 2.71
N SER A 27 -0.14 9.79 1.99
CA SER A 27 -0.88 9.58 0.74
C SER A 27 -0.02 8.91 -0.34
N ARG A 28 1.29 9.20 -0.34
CA ARG A 28 2.26 8.53 -1.20
C ARG A 28 2.44 7.05 -0.84
N ALA A 29 2.60 6.72 0.44
CA ALA A 29 2.71 5.34 0.90
C ALA A 29 1.44 4.55 0.56
N LEU A 30 0.27 5.13 0.81
CA LEU A 30 -1.03 4.52 0.50
C LEU A 30 -1.22 4.29 -0.99
N GLY A 31 -0.91 5.30 -1.81
CA GLY A 31 -0.99 5.20 -3.27
C GLY A 31 -0.06 4.12 -3.81
N LEU A 32 1.20 4.13 -3.38
CA LEU A 32 2.17 3.12 -3.82
C LEU A 32 1.79 1.71 -3.34
N GLY A 33 1.23 1.56 -2.13
CA GLY A 33 0.70 0.30 -1.62
C GLY A 33 -0.39 -0.27 -2.54
N LYS A 34 -1.39 0.54 -2.88
CA LYS A 34 -2.49 0.16 -3.80
C LYS A 34 -1.99 -0.21 -5.19
N GLU A 35 -1.06 0.57 -5.74
CA GLU A 35 -0.45 0.28 -7.05
C GLU A 35 0.33 -1.04 -7.04
N THR A 36 1.07 -1.31 -5.96
CA THR A 36 1.83 -2.55 -5.79
C THR A 36 0.91 -3.75 -5.67
N MET A 37 -0.18 -3.63 -4.89
CA MET A 37 -1.20 -4.67 -4.76
C MET A 37 -1.88 -4.97 -6.11
N SER A 38 -2.24 -3.92 -6.86
CA SER A 38 -2.82 -4.08 -8.20
C SER A 38 -1.87 -4.81 -9.16
N LEU A 39 -0.57 -4.49 -9.10
CA LEU A 39 0.43 -5.15 -9.92
C LEU A 39 0.63 -6.61 -9.51
N LEU A 40 0.68 -6.91 -8.21
CA LEU A 40 0.79 -8.27 -7.70
C LEU A 40 -0.40 -9.12 -8.15
N ASN A 41 -1.63 -8.61 -8.01
CA ASN A 41 -2.84 -9.28 -8.50
C ASN A 41 -2.77 -9.55 -10.02
N LYS A 42 -2.28 -8.58 -10.81
CA LYS A 42 -2.07 -8.78 -12.25
C LYS A 42 -1.03 -9.86 -12.56
N ILE A 43 -0.02 -10.02 -11.71
CA ILE A 43 1.02 -11.05 -11.88
C ILE A 43 0.43 -12.44 -11.66
N HIS A 44 -0.37 -12.64 -10.61
CA HIS A 44 -1.05 -13.91 -10.32
C HIS A 44 -2.14 -14.27 -11.34
N THR A 45 -2.83 -13.29 -11.91
CA THR A 45 -3.97 -13.53 -12.81
C THR A 45 -3.60 -13.63 -14.29
N TYR A 46 -2.54 -12.94 -14.73
CA TYR A 46 -2.22 -12.85 -16.15
C TYR A 46 -1.44 -14.07 -16.66
N HIS A 47 -1.92 -14.67 -17.76
CA HIS A 47 -1.39 -15.93 -18.31
C HIS A 47 0.14 -15.99 -18.46
N ARG A 48 0.81 -14.90 -18.88
CA ARG A 48 2.28 -14.89 -19.09
C ARG A 48 3.11 -14.83 -17.81
N THR A 49 2.52 -14.37 -16.71
CA THR A 49 3.21 -14.19 -15.44
C THR A 49 2.71 -15.13 -14.36
N LYS A 50 1.57 -15.80 -14.60
CA LYS A 50 0.95 -16.72 -13.65
C LYS A 50 1.90 -17.84 -13.22
N ALA A 51 2.60 -18.48 -14.16
CA ALA A 51 3.59 -19.52 -13.83
C ALA A 51 4.74 -19.00 -12.95
N CYS A 52 5.24 -17.79 -13.23
CA CYS A 52 6.24 -17.12 -12.38
C CYS A 52 5.69 -16.71 -11.01
N ALA A 53 4.37 -16.61 -10.86
CA ALA A 53 3.72 -16.19 -9.63
C ALA A 53 3.44 -17.36 -8.68
N GLU A 54 3.64 -18.62 -9.10
CA GLU A 54 3.35 -19.81 -8.29
C GLU A 54 4.21 -19.90 -7.02
N VAL A 55 5.43 -19.37 -7.08
CA VAL A 55 6.35 -19.31 -5.93
C VAL A 55 6.15 -18.05 -5.09
N LEU A 56 5.41 -17.06 -5.60
CA LEU A 56 5.15 -15.82 -4.86
C LEU A 56 4.02 -16.07 -3.86
N PRO A 57 4.18 -15.65 -2.60
CA PRO A 57 3.12 -15.78 -1.62
C PRO A 57 1.94 -14.88 -2.00
N THR A 58 0.73 -15.36 -1.78
CA THR A 58 -0.48 -14.53 -1.83
C THR A 58 -0.50 -13.66 -0.58
N ILE A 59 -0.48 -12.34 -0.77
CA ILE A 59 -0.46 -11.38 0.33
C ILE A 59 -1.32 -10.16 0.00
N PHE A 60 -1.84 -9.52 1.03
CA PHE A 60 -2.66 -8.32 0.96
C PHE A 60 -1.89 -7.16 1.57
N ILE A 61 -1.46 -6.23 0.69
CA ILE A 61 -0.68 -5.07 1.12
C ILE A 61 -1.59 -4.10 1.87
N ASP A 62 -1.49 -4.10 3.20
CA ASP A 62 -2.08 -3.11 4.09
C ASP A 62 -0.99 -2.31 4.80
N ILE A 63 -0.88 -1.02 4.48
CA ILE A 63 0.12 -0.13 5.10
C ILE A 63 -0.23 0.24 6.54
N HIS A 64 -1.47 -0.03 6.97
CA HIS A 64 -1.96 0.21 8.31
C HIS A 64 -1.82 -1.00 9.22
N ASN A 65 -1.21 -2.08 8.74
CA ASN A 65 -0.90 -3.25 9.56
C ASN A 65 0.56 -3.20 10.03
N ALA A 66 0.81 -3.41 11.32
CA ALA A 66 2.14 -3.32 11.92
C ALA A 66 3.14 -4.33 11.31
N CYS A 67 2.67 -5.46 10.82
CA CYS A 67 3.51 -6.54 10.29
C CYS A 67 3.91 -6.32 8.82
N ILE A 68 3.38 -5.28 8.14
CA ILE A 68 3.58 -5.07 6.70
C ILE A 68 5.05 -4.99 6.30
N THR A 69 5.88 -4.36 7.12
CA THR A 69 7.31 -4.18 6.82
C THR A 69 8.05 -5.52 6.79
N ALA A 70 7.68 -6.47 7.66
CA ALA A 70 8.25 -7.81 7.65
C ALA A 70 7.80 -8.57 6.40
N LYS A 71 6.51 -8.57 6.10
CA LYS A 71 5.94 -9.26 4.93
C LYS A 71 6.49 -8.75 3.61
N LEU A 72 6.68 -7.43 3.47
CA LEU A 72 7.32 -6.83 2.29
C LEU A 72 8.77 -7.33 2.11
N ARG A 73 9.51 -7.54 3.19
CA ARG A 73 10.87 -8.09 3.13
C ARG A 73 10.87 -9.53 2.63
N ASP A 74 9.94 -10.34 3.12
CA ASP A 74 9.83 -11.75 2.74
C ASP A 74 9.49 -11.90 1.25
N ILE A 75 8.49 -11.15 0.76
CA ILE A 75 8.13 -11.18 -0.67
C ILE A 75 9.29 -10.68 -1.53
N LEU A 76 9.95 -9.59 -1.10
CA LEU A 76 11.10 -9.06 -1.82
C LEU A 76 12.21 -10.11 -1.92
N TYR A 77 12.46 -10.86 -0.86
CA TYR A 77 13.40 -11.97 -0.86
C TYR A 77 13.02 -13.04 -1.89
N VAL A 78 11.75 -13.46 -1.96
CA VAL A 78 11.28 -14.44 -2.95
C VAL A 78 11.42 -13.90 -4.37
N VAL A 79 11.07 -12.64 -4.61
CA VAL A 79 11.19 -12.01 -5.94
C VAL A 79 12.66 -11.94 -6.39
N LEU A 80 13.58 -11.59 -5.49
CA LEU A 80 15.03 -11.53 -5.79
C LEU A 80 15.62 -12.92 -6.06
N ASN A 81 15.17 -13.93 -5.31
CA ASN A 81 15.68 -15.29 -5.34
C ASN A 81 14.80 -16.26 -6.13
N HIS A 82 14.02 -15.75 -7.09
CA HIS A 82 13.16 -16.59 -7.93
C HIS A 82 13.98 -17.73 -8.59
N PRO A 83 13.49 -18.99 -8.61
CA PRO A 83 14.26 -20.13 -9.13
C PRO A 83 14.49 -20.03 -10.65
N ASP A 84 13.48 -19.59 -11.40
CA ASP A 84 13.59 -19.36 -12.85
C ASP A 84 14.16 -17.96 -13.16
N GLN A 85 15.28 -17.92 -13.90
CA GLN A 85 15.93 -16.71 -14.36
C GLN A 85 15.06 -15.92 -15.35
N GLN A 86 14.31 -16.60 -16.24
CA GLN A 86 13.42 -15.93 -17.19
C GLN A 86 12.32 -15.15 -16.48
N CYS A 87 11.84 -15.67 -15.36
CA CYS A 87 10.86 -15.01 -14.51
C CYS A 87 11.41 -13.72 -13.89
N LYS A 88 12.68 -13.71 -13.44
CA LYS A 88 13.33 -12.50 -12.90
C LYS A 88 13.39 -11.36 -13.92
N GLU A 89 13.60 -11.71 -15.19
CA GLU A 89 13.75 -10.76 -16.29
C GLU A 89 12.41 -10.31 -16.88
N ARG A 90 11.28 -10.94 -16.51
CA ARG A 90 9.96 -10.53 -17.00
C ARG A 90 9.67 -9.08 -16.59
N PRO A 91 9.22 -8.21 -17.51
CA PRO A 91 9.03 -6.78 -17.22
C PRO A 91 8.14 -6.48 -16.01
N ARG A 92 7.08 -7.27 -15.81
CA ARG A 92 6.16 -7.09 -14.66
C ARG A 92 6.79 -7.52 -13.34
N ILE A 93 7.64 -8.55 -13.33
CA ILE A 93 8.35 -9.00 -12.13
C ILE A 93 9.44 -7.98 -11.76
N VAL A 94 10.17 -7.46 -12.74
CA VAL A 94 11.13 -6.35 -12.52
C VAL A 94 10.42 -5.10 -11.98
N LEU A 95 9.24 -4.77 -12.51
CA LEU A 95 8.45 -3.65 -12.01
C LEU A 95 7.94 -3.90 -10.58
N LEU A 96 7.51 -5.13 -10.27
CA LEU A 96 7.08 -5.52 -8.93
C LEU A 96 8.23 -5.37 -7.93
N LYS A 97 9.42 -5.89 -8.27
CA LYS A 97 10.63 -5.71 -7.46
C LYS A 97 10.85 -4.24 -7.10
N ARG A 98 10.89 -3.36 -8.10
CA ARG A 98 11.12 -1.91 -7.88
C ARG A 98 10.04 -1.28 -6.99
N LYS A 99 8.77 -1.65 -7.20
CA LYS A 99 7.66 -1.13 -6.37
C LYS A 99 7.74 -1.63 -4.94
N LEU A 100 8.07 -2.90 -4.71
CA LEU A 100 8.28 -3.46 -3.37
C LEU A 100 9.46 -2.80 -2.66
N GLU A 101 10.61 -2.63 -3.34
CA GLU A 101 11.78 -1.91 -2.79
C GLU A 101 11.43 -0.48 -2.40
N ASN A 102 10.71 0.24 -3.26
CA ASN A 102 10.27 1.61 -3.00
C ASN A 102 9.26 1.66 -1.85
N LEU A 103 8.30 0.75 -1.80
CA LEU A 103 7.28 0.70 -0.76
C LEU A 103 7.91 0.38 0.59
N TYR A 104 8.78 -0.62 0.65
CA TYR A 104 9.55 -0.97 1.83
C TYR A 104 10.39 0.22 2.32
N SER A 105 11.09 0.92 1.42
CA SER A 105 11.88 2.11 1.76
C SER A 105 11.01 3.25 2.30
N ILE A 106 9.88 3.51 1.65
CA ILE A 106 8.93 4.54 2.06
C ILE A 106 8.38 4.24 3.45
N ILE A 107 7.92 3.03 3.70
CA ILE A 107 7.33 2.65 4.99
C ILE A 107 8.39 2.63 6.10
N SER A 108 9.53 1.99 5.86
CA SER A 108 10.53 1.73 6.92
C SER A 108 11.49 2.87 7.20
N ARG A 109 11.68 3.82 6.27
CA ARG A 109 12.70 4.88 6.41
C ARG A 109 12.15 6.28 6.25
N ILE A 110 11.29 6.51 5.25
CA ILE A 110 10.87 7.87 4.88
C ILE A 110 9.65 8.30 5.70
N CYS A 111 8.62 7.45 5.78
CA CYS A 111 7.32 7.74 6.40
C CYS A 111 7.11 7.02 7.74
N TYR A 112 8.14 6.45 8.35
CA TYR A 112 7.98 5.57 9.51
C TYR A 112 7.32 6.23 10.73
N ARG A 113 7.36 7.57 10.85
CA ARG A 113 6.67 8.33 11.90
C ARG A 113 5.28 8.81 11.52
N ASP A 114 4.99 8.87 10.23
CA ASP A 114 3.73 9.40 9.68
C ASP A 114 2.69 8.30 9.45
N LEU A 115 3.13 7.03 9.47
CA LEU A 115 2.27 5.87 9.33
C LEU A 115 1.69 5.48 10.69
N VAL A 116 0.38 5.30 10.73
CA VAL A 116 -0.36 4.82 11.90
C VAL A 116 -0.83 3.41 11.61
N PHE A 117 -0.51 2.48 12.51
CA PHE A 117 -0.96 1.11 12.43
C PHE A 117 -2.28 0.94 13.21
N PHE A 118 -3.29 0.38 12.57
CA PHE A 118 -4.60 0.11 13.16
C PHE A 118 -4.81 -1.37 13.50
N SER A 119 -3.91 -2.24 13.05
CA SER A 119 -3.98 -3.69 13.27
C SER A 119 -2.58 -4.28 13.42
N ASP A 120 -2.46 -5.28 14.27
CA ASP A 120 -1.29 -6.15 14.48
C ASP A 120 -1.57 -7.60 14.09
N ASP A 121 -2.73 -7.87 13.48
CA ASP A 121 -3.09 -9.19 12.95
C ASP A 121 -2.26 -9.49 11.70
N CYS A 122 -1.10 -10.12 11.89
CA CYS A 122 -0.22 -10.47 10.78
C CYS A 122 -0.83 -11.53 9.84
N GLU A 123 -1.75 -12.35 10.33
CA GLU A 123 -2.40 -13.41 9.52
C GLU A 123 -3.37 -12.80 8.51
N ALA A 124 -3.95 -11.64 8.81
CA ALA A 124 -4.77 -10.88 7.88
C ALA A 124 -4.01 -10.47 6.61
N ILE A 125 -2.70 -10.25 6.67
CA ILE A 125 -1.89 -9.96 5.48
C ILE A 125 -1.77 -11.19 4.57
N ASP A 126 -1.71 -12.39 5.15
CA ASP A 126 -1.57 -13.62 4.36
C ASP A 126 -2.92 -14.09 3.79
N THR A 127 -3.99 -13.93 4.57
CA THR A 127 -5.33 -14.44 4.23
C THR A 127 -6.22 -13.40 3.54
N GLY A 128 -5.95 -12.11 3.74
CA GLY A 128 -6.82 -11.01 3.31
C GLY A 128 -8.07 -10.85 4.15
N HIS A 129 -8.22 -11.63 5.22
CA HIS A 129 -9.31 -11.54 6.17
C HIS A 129 -8.83 -10.81 7.41
N ILE A 130 -9.35 -9.60 7.65
CA ILE A 130 -9.08 -8.87 8.89
C ILE A 130 -9.93 -9.51 9.97
N THR A 131 -9.32 -10.25 10.89
CA THR A 131 -9.97 -10.60 12.15
C THR A 131 -10.02 -9.33 12.98
N GLN A 132 -11.21 -8.81 13.26
CA GLN A 132 -11.36 -7.70 14.19
C GLN A 132 -11.08 -8.21 15.61
N SER A 133 -9.81 -8.43 15.94
CA SER A 133 -9.38 -8.45 17.33
C SER A 133 -9.45 -7.01 17.80
N TYR A 134 -10.64 -6.60 18.27
CA TYR A 134 -10.75 -5.40 19.08
C TYR A 134 -9.81 -5.62 20.25
N GLY A 135 -8.64 -4.96 20.22
CA GLY A 135 -7.72 -4.93 21.34
C GLY A 135 -8.52 -4.67 22.61
N GLU A 136 -8.20 -5.41 23.66
CA GLU A 136 -8.88 -5.42 24.96
C GLU A 136 -8.76 -4.09 25.73
N ASP A 137 -8.84 -2.95 25.05
CA ASP A 137 -8.92 -1.59 25.59
C ASP A 137 -10.36 -1.16 25.90
N ARG A 138 -11.28 -2.12 26.09
CA ARG A 138 -12.46 -1.82 26.90
C ARG A 138 -12.01 -1.84 28.36
N LEU A 139 -11.60 -0.69 28.88
CA LEU A 139 -11.52 -0.43 30.32
C LEU A 139 -12.74 -1.10 30.98
N GLN A 140 -12.51 -2.18 31.72
CA GLN A 140 -13.53 -2.71 32.61
C GLN A 140 -13.76 -1.62 33.66
N LEU A 141 -14.88 -0.90 33.56
CA LEU A 141 -15.34 -0.05 34.66
C LEU A 141 -15.56 -0.99 35.86
N LEU A 142 -14.61 -1.00 36.80
CA LEU A 142 -14.82 -1.58 38.11
C LEU A 142 -15.93 -0.75 38.77
N VAL A 143 -17.14 -1.30 38.81
CA VAL A 143 -18.24 -0.75 39.62
C VAL A 143 -17.91 -1.13 41.06
N GLU A 144 -17.57 -0.13 41.87
CA GLU A 144 -17.43 -0.29 43.31
C GLU A 144 -18.84 -0.47 43.91
N GLU A 145 -19.13 -1.69 44.38
CA GLU A 145 -20.37 -2.02 45.06
C GLU A 145 -20.35 -1.38 46.46
N ARG A 146 -21.28 -0.45 46.72
CA ARG A 146 -21.47 0.21 48.01
C ARG A 146 -22.38 -0.60 48.92
#